data_AF-A0A932WV69-F1
#
_entry.id   AF-A0A932WV69-F1
#
_cell.length_a   1.000
_cell.length_b   1.000
_cell.length_c   1.000
_cell.angle_alpha   90.00
_cell.angle_beta   90.00
_cell.angle_gamma   90.00
#
_symmetry.space_group_name_H-M   'P 1'
#
loop_
_entity.id
_entity.type
_entity.pdbx_description
1 polymer ?
#
loop_
_entity_poly.entity_id
_entity_poly.type
_entity_poly.pdbx_seq_one_letter_code
_entity_poly.pdbx_strand_id
1 'polypeptide(L)'
;MIKHIFTNSSGILLSRILGFLRDMMTASVLGANIYSDIFFIAFKIPNLFRTVFAEGAFTQAFIPAFSRSAHKSRFTTIIFTQLIFILMVFSFFVTLFAKGITAVIAVGFDETTLDLAAPLVAINFYYLPLIFS
;
A
#
# COMPACT_ATOMS: atom_id res chain seq x y z
N MET A 1 -33.90 0.28 8.60
CA MET A 1 -32.94 -0.84 8.42
C MET A 1 -32.71 -1.17 6.94
N ILE A 2 -33.74 -1.54 6.17
CA ILE A 2 -33.62 -1.90 4.73
C ILE A 2 -32.99 -0.77 3.87
N LYS A 3 -33.37 0.50 4.11
CA LYS A 3 -32.81 1.65 3.38
C LYS A 3 -31.29 1.79 3.55
N HIS A 4 -30.75 1.54 4.75
CA HIS A 4 -29.31 1.61 5.02
C HIS A 4 -28.55 0.45 4.38
N ILE A 5 -29.13 -0.76 4.40
CA ILE A 5 -28.57 -1.92 3.70
C ILE A 5 -28.52 -1.65 2.19
N PHE A 6 -29.60 -1.10 1.62
CA PHE A 6 -29.68 -0.80 0.19
C PHE A 6 -28.65 0.26 -0.23
N THR A 7 -28.49 1.34 0.53
CA THR A 7 -27.50 2.40 0.23
C THR A 7 -26.06 1.89 0.36
N ASN A 8 -25.74 1.05 1.35
CA ASN A 8 -24.40 0.51 1.49
C ASN A 8 -24.07 -0.50 0.38
N SER A 9 -25.00 -1.41 0.09
CA SER A 9 -24.83 -2.41 -0.96
C SER A 9 -24.74 -1.79 -2.35
N SER A 10 -25.52 -0.74 -2.63
CA SER A 10 -25.42 -0.01 -3.92
C SER A 10 -24.07 0.71 -4.04
N GLY A 11 -23.57 1.33 -2.97
CA GLY A 11 -22.24 1.94 -2.94
C GLY A 11 -21.11 0.93 -3.19
N ILE A 12 -21.21 -0.26 -2.59
CA ILE A 12 -20.24 -1.35 -2.81
C ILE A 12 -20.30 -1.85 -4.26
N LEU A 13 -21.49 -2.09 -4.80
CA LEU A 13 -21.67 -2.54 -6.19
C LEU A 13 -21.13 -1.52 -7.19
N LEU A 14 -21.47 -0.24 -7.01
CA LEU A 14 -20.99 0.84 -7.87
C LEU A 14 -19.46 0.92 -7.84
N SER A 15 -18.86 0.84 -6.64
CA SER A 15 -17.40 0.85 -6.47
C SER A 15 -16.72 -0.35 -7.14
N ARG A 16 -17.36 -1.54 -7.11
CA ARG A 16 -16.87 -2.73 -7.80
C ARG A 16 -16.93 -2.59 -9.32
N ILE A 17 -18.03 -2.07 -9.86
CA ILE A 17 -18.19 -1.85 -11.31
C ILE A 17 -17.17 -0.83 -11.81
N LEU A 18 -16.99 0.29 -11.09
CA LEU A 18 -15.99 1.30 -11.42
C LEU A 18 -14.57 0.76 -11.32
N GLY A 19 -14.27 -0.04 -10.28
CA GLY A 19 -13.00 -0.74 -10.15
C GLY A 19 -12.73 -1.69 -11.32
N PHE A 20 -13.75 -2.47 -11.73
CA PHE A 20 -13.65 -3.37 -12.87
C PHE A 20 -13.41 -2.63 -14.19
N LEU A 21 -14.13 -1.53 -14.43
CA LEU A 21 -13.91 -0.69 -15.61
C LEU A 21 -12.50 -0.10 -15.63
N ARG A 22 -12.00 0.39 -14.49
CA ARG A 22 -10.61 0.84 -14.36
C ARG A 22 -9.65 -0.28 -14.73
N ASP A 23 -9.83 -1.47 -14.18
CA ASP A 23 -8.92 -2.59 -14.40
C ASP A 23 -8.94 -3.04 -15.88
N MET A 24 -10.11 -3.06 -16.53
CA MET A 24 -10.24 -3.29 -17.98
C MET A 24 -9.53 -2.21 -18.81
N MET A 25 -9.69 -0.93 -18.45
CA MET A 25 -9.02 0.17 -19.14
C MET A 25 -7.51 0.08 -18.95
N THR A 26 -7.03 -0.23 -17.74
CA THR A 26 -5.61 -0.43 -17.45
C THR A 26 -5.05 -1.59 -18.27
N ALA A 27 -5.77 -2.72 -18.38
CA ALA A 27 -5.36 -3.85 -19.20
C ALA A 27 -5.35 -3.52 -20.72
N SER A 28 -6.31 -2.72 -21.19
CA SER A 28 -6.39 -2.29 -22.59
C SER A 28 -5.30 -1.27 -22.97
N VAL A 29 -5.03 -0.30 -22.09
CA VAL A 29 -4.06 0.79 -22.34
C VAL A 29 -2.61 0.32 -22.13
N LEU A 30 -2.34 -0.47 -21.10
CA LEU A 30 -0.98 -0.96 -20.82
C LEU A 30 -0.66 -2.26 -21.58
N GLY A 31 -1.67 -3.09 -21.88
CA GLY A 31 -1.49 -4.41 -22.50
C GLY A 31 -0.73 -5.41 -21.60
N ALA A 32 -0.62 -6.65 -22.06
CA ALA A 32 0.31 -7.63 -21.49
C ALA A 32 1.74 -7.28 -21.95
N ASN A 33 2.40 -6.40 -21.21
CA ASN A 33 3.77 -5.96 -21.48
C ASN A 33 4.57 -5.96 -20.18
N ILE A 34 5.88 -6.16 -20.30
CA ILE A 34 6.82 -6.23 -19.18
C ILE A 34 6.72 -5.01 -18.25
N TYR A 35 6.47 -3.82 -18.81
CA TYR A 35 6.31 -2.58 -18.04
C TYR A 35 5.04 -2.57 -17.18
N SER A 36 3.97 -3.21 -17.64
CA SER A 36 2.73 -3.38 -16.87
C SER A 36 3.00 -4.26 -15.64
N ASP A 37 3.72 -5.36 -15.85
CA ASP A 37 4.06 -6.30 -14.77
C ASP A 37 5.00 -5.65 -13.75
N ILE A 38 6.01 -4.90 -14.22
CA ILE A 38 6.89 -4.10 -13.36
C ILE A 38 6.08 -3.11 -12.51
N PHE A 39 5.12 -2.41 -13.13
CA PHE A 39 4.25 -1.48 -12.42
C PHE A 39 3.45 -2.19 -11.33
N PHE A 40 2.73 -3.27 -11.65
CA PHE A 40 1.93 -3.99 -10.66
C PHE A 40 2.77 -4.55 -9.51
N ILE A 41 3.96 -5.06 -9.80
CA ILE A 41 4.90 -5.55 -8.78
C ILE A 41 5.39 -4.42 -7.88
N ALA A 42 5.77 -3.28 -8.46
CA ALA A 42 6.24 -2.13 -7.68
C ALA A 42 5.18 -1.58 -6.73
N PHE A 43 3.90 -1.66 -7.11
CA PHE A 43 2.78 -1.21 -6.27
C PHE A 43 2.25 -2.29 -5.32
N LYS A 44 2.60 -3.57 -5.49
CA LYS A 44 2.04 -4.66 -4.69
C LYS A 44 2.30 -4.47 -3.20
N ILE A 45 3.56 -4.29 -2.79
CA ILE A 45 3.91 -4.17 -1.37
C ILE A 45 3.32 -2.91 -0.72
N PRO A 46 3.48 -1.69 -1.29
CA PRO A 46 2.87 -0.50 -0.71
C PRO A 46 1.35 -0.61 -0.55
N ASN A 47 0.68 -1.21 -1.53
CA ASN A 47 -0.77 -1.43 -1.46
C ASN A 47 -1.14 -2.41 -0.35
N LEU A 48 -0.36 -3.47 -0.11
CA LEU A 48 -0.61 -4.38 1.01
C LEU A 48 -0.55 -3.66 2.35
N PHE A 49 0.48 -2.85 2.59
CA PHE A 49 0.53 -2.02 3.79
C PHE A 49 -0.70 -1.11 3.87
N ARG A 50 -0.99 -0.34 2.82
CA ARG A 50 -2.17 0.54 2.77
C ARG A 50 -3.45 -0.21 3.13
N THR A 51 -3.65 -1.39 2.58
CA THR A 51 -4.81 -2.24 2.84
C THR A 51 -4.86 -2.67 4.30
N VAL A 52 -3.77 -3.16 4.90
CA VAL A 52 -3.73 -3.56 6.32
C VAL A 52 -4.09 -2.40 7.25
N PHE A 53 -3.60 -1.19 6.95
CA PHE A 53 -3.95 0.01 7.73
C PHE A 53 -5.41 0.45 7.48
N ALA A 54 -5.91 0.37 6.24
CA ALA A 54 -7.26 0.77 5.85
C ALA A 54 -8.35 -0.21 6.32
N GLU A 55 -8.04 -1.51 6.37
CA GLU A 55 -8.89 -2.56 6.94
C GLU A 55 -9.05 -2.42 8.47
N GLY A 56 -8.37 -1.43 9.06
CA GLY A 56 -8.58 -1.02 10.43
C GLY A 56 -7.82 -1.86 11.44
N ALA A 57 -6.87 -2.70 11.02
CA ALA A 57 -6.01 -3.44 11.95
C ALA A 57 -5.26 -2.48 12.89
N PHE A 58 -4.73 -1.38 12.34
CA PHE A 58 -4.15 -0.31 13.15
C PHE A 58 -5.20 0.38 14.04
N THR A 59 -6.36 0.75 13.49
CA THR A 59 -7.44 1.42 14.22
C THR A 59 -7.94 0.59 15.42
N GLN A 60 -8.06 -0.73 15.27
CA GLN A 60 -8.48 -1.65 16.33
C GLN A 60 -7.53 -1.65 17.52
N ALA A 61 -6.22 -1.55 17.28
CA ALA A 61 -5.22 -1.46 18.36
C ALA A 61 -5.04 -0.03 18.89
N PHE A 62 -5.10 0.96 18.00
CA PHE A 62 -4.82 2.37 18.31
C PHE A 62 -5.94 3.01 19.13
N ILE A 63 -7.22 2.84 18.76
CA ILE A 63 -8.34 3.53 19.41
C ILE A 63 -8.47 3.18 20.91
N PRO A 64 -8.39 1.91 21.34
CA PRO A 64 -8.43 1.56 22.76
C PRO A 64 -7.23 2.12 23.54
N ALA A 65 -6.03 2.08 22.97
CA ALA A 65 -4.81 2.60 23.60
C ALA A 65 -4.86 4.13 23.72
N PHE A 66 -5.32 4.82 22.68
CA PHE A 66 -5.54 6.25 22.67
C PHE A 66 -6.59 6.69 23.70
N SER A 67 -7.69 5.94 23.83
CA SER A 67 -8.77 6.24 24.77
C SER A 67 -8.31 6.15 26.24
N ARG A 68 -7.42 5.20 26.55
CA ARG A 68 -6.84 5.03 27.90
C ARG A 68 -5.71 6.01 28.22
N SER A 69 -5.19 6.73 27.23
CA SER A 69 -4.07 7.66 27.43
C SER A 69 -4.53 8.96 28.08
N ALA A 70 -3.88 9.34 29.20
CA ALA A 70 -4.10 10.62 29.86
C ALA A 70 -3.60 11.81 29.02
N HIS A 71 -2.57 11.61 28.18
CA HIS A 71 -1.95 12.64 27.36
C HIS A 71 -2.08 12.32 25.87
N LYS A 72 -3.29 12.52 25.34
CA LYS A 72 -3.67 12.18 23.95
C LYS A 72 -2.74 12.75 22.89
N SER A 73 -2.43 14.04 22.95
CA SER A 73 -1.56 14.70 21.96
C SER A 73 -0.16 14.08 21.94
N ARG A 74 0.47 13.94 23.11
CA ARG A 74 1.81 13.34 23.22
C ARG A 74 1.83 11.88 22.77
N PHE A 75 0.81 11.10 23.14
CA PHE A 75 0.67 9.71 22.70
C PHE A 75 0.62 9.60 21.17
N THR A 76 -0.25 10.39 20.53
CA THR A 76 -0.37 10.40 19.07
C THR A 76 0.95 10.81 18.43
N THR A 77 1.59 11.89 18.89
CA THR A 77 2.88 12.33 18.35
C THR A 77 3.94 11.22 18.45
N ILE A 78 4.09 10.58 19.61
CA ILE A 78 5.08 9.51 19.79
C ILE A 78 4.81 8.33 18.84
N ILE A 79 3.57 7.86 18.77
CA ILE A 79 3.21 6.71 17.93
C ILE A 79 3.43 7.02 16.45
N PHE A 80 2.97 8.18 15.96
CA PHE A 80 3.13 8.55 14.55
C PHE A 80 4.59 8.85 14.20
N THR A 81 5.35 9.53 15.07
CA THR A 81 6.79 9.73 14.86
C THR A 81 7.54 8.39 14.81
N GLN A 82 7.22 7.46 15.71
CA GLN A 82 7.83 6.13 15.70
C GLN A 82 7.43 5.33 14.45
N LEU A 83 6.16 5.41 14.03
CA LEU A 83 5.68 4.78 12.80
C LEU A 83 6.42 5.30 11.58
N ILE A 84 6.50 6.63 11.40
CA ILE A 84 7.21 7.28 10.30
C ILE A 84 8.69 6.90 10.32
N PHE A 85 9.32 6.90 11.50
CA PHE A 85 10.72 6.51 11.65
C PHE A 85 10.95 5.05 11.21
N ILE A 86 10.11 4.11 11.67
CA ILE A 86 10.20 2.70 11.26
C ILE A 86 10.00 2.55 9.75
N LEU A 87 9.01 3.23 9.17
CA LEU A 87 8.76 3.20 7.74
C LEU A 87 9.94 3.80 6.95
N MET A 88 10.53 4.90 7.40
CA MET A 88 11.71 5.50 6.76
C MET A 88 12.93 4.57 6.80
N VAL A 89 13.22 3.95 7.94
CA VAL A 89 14.30 2.96 8.06
C VAL A 89 14.05 1.75 7.17
N PHE A 90 12.80 1.28 7.11
CA PHE A 90 12.41 0.17 6.26
C PHE A 90 12.52 0.51 4.76
N SER A 91 12.06 1.68 4.32
CA SER A 91 12.20 2.14 2.94
C SER A 91 13.67 2.36 2.55
N PHE A 92 14.49 2.85 3.49
CA PHE A 92 15.94 2.96 3.30
C PHE A 92 16.59 1.59 3.12
N PHE A 93 16.26 0.62 3.97
CA PHE A 93 16.72 -0.77 3.84
C PHE A 93 16.32 -1.37 2.49
N VAL A 94 15.09 -1.11 2.04
CA VAL A 94 14.61 -1.58 0.73
C VAL A 94 15.40 -0.97 -0.41
N THR A 95 15.79 0.30 -0.28
CA THR A 95 16.64 0.97 -1.28
C THR A 95 18.01 0.33 -1.36
N LEU A 96 18.62 -0.02 -0.21
CA LEU A 96 19.95 -0.64 -0.17
C LEU A 96 19.97 -2.02 -0.82
N PHE A 97 18.89 -2.80 -0.65
CA PHE A 97 18.74 -4.16 -1.16
C PHE A 97 17.69 -4.26 -2.27
N ALA A 98 17.51 -3.21 -3.07
CA ALA A 98 16.40 -3.10 -4.03
C ALA A 98 16.33 -4.30 -4.98
N LYS A 99 17.45 -4.68 -5.60
CA LYS A 99 17.51 -5.84 -6.50
C LYS A 99 17.13 -7.14 -5.79
N GLY A 100 17.66 -7.39 -4.59
CA GLY A 100 17.36 -8.60 -3.83
C GLY A 100 15.90 -8.69 -3.40
N ILE A 101 15.33 -7.57 -2.92
CA ILE A 101 13.94 -7.51 -2.49
C ILE A 101 12.99 -7.66 -3.68
N THR A 102 13.28 -6.99 -4.80
CA THR A 102 12.51 -7.15 -6.03
C THR A 102 12.57 -8.57 -6.56
N ALA A 103 13.72 -9.26 -6.46
CA ALA A 103 13.83 -10.67 -6.87
C ALA A 103 12.92 -11.60 -6.04
N VAL A 104 12.77 -11.33 -4.74
CA VAL A 104 11.88 -12.10 -3.86
C VAL A 104 10.40 -11.83 -4.18
N ILE A 105 10.06 -10.59 -4.54
CA ILE A 105 8.67 -10.20 -4.85
C ILE A 105 8.26 -10.63 -6.27
N ALA A 106 9.18 -10.53 -7.22
CA ALA A 106 8.98 -10.73 -8.66
C ALA A 106 9.55 -12.08 -9.12
N VAL A 107 9.08 -13.17 -8.51
CA VAL A 107 9.49 -14.53 -8.90
C VAL A 107 9.07 -14.80 -10.34
N GLY A 108 10.05 -14.96 -11.24
CA GLY A 108 9.82 -15.19 -12.67
C GLY A 108 10.30 -14.06 -13.59
N PHE A 109 10.82 -12.94 -13.04
CA PHE A 109 11.48 -11.91 -13.85
C PHE A 109 12.89 -12.34 -14.25
N ASP A 110 13.27 -12.04 -15.49
CA ASP A 110 14.64 -12.14 -15.96
C ASP A 110 15.50 -11.00 -15.38
N GLU A 111 16.84 -11.14 -15.45
CA GLU A 111 17.74 -10.16 -14.85
C GLU A 111 17.54 -8.74 -15.39
N THR A 112 17.21 -8.60 -16.69
CA THR A 112 17.06 -7.27 -17.31
C THR A 112 15.80 -6.55 -16.82
N THR A 113 14.69 -7.27 -16.72
CA THR A 113 13.44 -6.74 -16.16
C THR A 113 13.58 -6.42 -14.68
N LEU A 114 14.35 -7.22 -13.96
CA LEU A 114 14.58 -7.04 -12.52
C LEU A 114 15.40 -5.76 -12.25
N ASP A 115 16.38 -5.45 -13.09
CA ASP A 115 17.15 -4.20 -13.03
C ASP A 115 16.28 -2.97 -13.35
N LEU A 116 15.28 -3.11 -14.23
CA LEU A 116 14.29 -2.06 -14.51
C LEU A 116 13.28 -1.89 -13.36
N ALA A 117 12.89 -2.98 -12.70
CA ALA A 117 11.90 -2.98 -11.63
C ALA A 117 12.46 -2.49 -10.29
N ALA A 118 13.69 -2.88 -9.94
CA ALA A 118 14.33 -2.55 -8.67
C ALA A 118 14.23 -1.08 -8.24
N PRO A 119 14.57 -0.09 -9.09
CA PRO A 119 14.45 1.32 -8.70
C PRO A 119 13.00 1.75 -8.49
N LEU A 120 12.06 1.23 -9.27
CA LEU A 120 10.63 1.55 -9.15
C LEU A 120 10.04 0.99 -7.85
N VAL A 121 10.43 -0.22 -7.47
CA VAL A 121 10.09 -0.80 -6.16
C VAL A 121 10.64 0.11 -5.05
N ALA A 122 11.93 0.46 -5.08
CA ALA A 122 12.53 1.30 -4.05
C ALA A 122 11.84 2.66 -3.89
N ILE A 123 11.53 3.35 -5.01
CA ILE A 123 10.81 4.63 -5.00
C ILE A 123 9.42 4.47 -4.38
N ASN A 124 8.69 3.42 -4.75
CA ASN A 124 7.35 3.17 -4.23
C ASN A 124 7.32 2.88 -2.72
N PHE A 125 8.42 2.44 -2.12
CA PHE A 125 8.50 2.31 -0.67
C PHE A 125 8.60 3.67 0.05
N TYR A 126 9.14 4.72 -0.57
CA TYR A 126 9.13 6.06 0.02
C TYR A 126 7.75 6.72 -0.02
N TYR A 127 6.82 6.19 -0.83
CA TYR A 127 5.42 6.59 -0.77
C TYR A 127 4.73 6.15 0.54
N LEU A 128 5.22 5.08 1.21
CA LEU A 128 4.59 4.59 2.45
C LEU A 128 4.57 5.64 3.58
N PRO A 129 5.70 6.25 3.98
CA PRO A 129 5.68 7.34 4.96
C PRO A 129 4.72 8.48 4.61
N LEU A 130 4.60 8.83 3.32
CA LEU A 130 3.73 9.91 2.83
C LEU A 130 2.24 9.61 3.00
N ILE A 131 1.84 8.34 3.07
CA ILE A 131 0.44 7.96 3.36
C ILE A 131 0.10 8.28 4.83
N PHE A 132 1.08 8.24 5.72
CA PHE A 132 0.90 8.33 7.18
C PHE A 132 1.38 9.66 7.80
N SER A 133 2.01 10.53 7.00
CA SER A 133 2.43 11.89 7.38
C SER A 133 1.32 12.90 7.15
#